data_AF-A0A3D3JNM1-F1
#
_entry.id   AF-A0A3D3JNM1-F1
#
_cell.length_a   1.000
_cell.length_b   1.000
_cell.length_c   1.000
_cell.angle_alpha   90.00
_cell.angle_beta   90.00
_cell.angle_gamma   90.00
#
_symmetry.space_group_name_H-M   'P 1'
#
loop_
_entity.id
_entity.type
_entity.pdbx_description
1 polymer ?
#
loop_
_entity_poly.entity_id
_entity_poly.type
_entity_poly.pdbx_seq_one_letter_code
_entity_poly.pdbx_strand_id
1 'polypeptide(L)'
;TPIPDGMVHGRVYDTDLYDEENPTGAVGQISYEEFWGRLREFLDEMLPVAEEAGVKMALHPEDPPMPTLRGTPRLVHGPDHFQQLLDLNPSESNTMLFCVGTLAEMADGDIYEMVDRYSRTGRIGFVHLRNVRGRVPHYDEVFIDEGDVDMIRVLRILKQNGFDGIITPDHTPQMSCGGWHAGKAHALGWIRAALMAIEGEG
;
A
#
# COMPACT_ATOMS: atom_id res chain seq x y z
N THR A 1 13.29 -11.42 -14.81
CA THR A 1 13.17 -12.89 -14.78
C THR A 1 11.80 -13.27 -14.26
N PRO A 2 11.08 -14.20 -14.89
CA PRO A 2 9.82 -14.77 -14.38
C PRO A 2 9.95 -15.31 -12.95
N ILE A 3 8.85 -15.50 -12.25
CA ILE A 3 8.83 -16.07 -10.89
C ILE A 3 9.00 -17.60 -11.00
N PRO A 4 10.03 -18.22 -10.39
CA PRO A 4 10.16 -19.68 -10.29
C PRO A 4 8.91 -20.37 -9.74
N ASP A 5 8.64 -21.57 -10.21
CA ASP A 5 7.62 -22.44 -9.62
C ASP A 5 7.92 -22.74 -8.14
N GLY A 6 6.86 -22.95 -7.36
CA GLY A 6 6.95 -23.16 -5.91
C GLY A 6 7.32 -21.91 -5.11
N MET A 7 7.45 -20.74 -5.75
CA MET A 7 7.74 -19.47 -5.08
C MET A 7 6.73 -18.37 -5.42
N VAL A 8 6.44 -17.51 -4.44
CA VAL A 8 5.69 -16.26 -4.60
C VAL A 8 6.34 -15.16 -3.76
N HIS A 9 6.62 -13.98 -4.33
CA HIS A 9 7.25 -12.85 -3.61
C HIS A 9 8.52 -13.21 -2.77
N GLY A 10 9.39 -14.09 -3.29
CA GLY A 10 10.59 -14.51 -2.56
C GLY A 10 10.33 -15.50 -1.41
N ARG A 11 9.10 -15.98 -1.26
CA ARG A 11 8.68 -17.01 -0.30
C ARG A 11 8.44 -18.32 -1.04
N VAL A 12 9.12 -19.38 -0.62
CA VAL A 12 8.84 -20.74 -1.10
C VAL A 12 7.56 -21.23 -0.42
N TYR A 13 6.56 -21.62 -1.20
CA TYR A 13 5.31 -22.21 -0.70
C TYR A 13 5.21 -23.71 -1.02
N ASP A 14 6.00 -24.18 -1.99
CA ASP A 14 6.08 -25.59 -2.38
C ASP A 14 7.54 -25.93 -2.64
N THR A 15 8.14 -26.68 -1.71
CA THR A 15 9.54 -27.12 -1.79
C THR A 15 9.76 -28.25 -2.78
N ASP A 16 8.71 -28.95 -3.20
CA ASP A 16 8.82 -30.01 -4.21
C ASP A 16 8.87 -29.40 -5.62
N LEU A 17 8.25 -28.21 -5.79
CA LEU A 17 8.28 -27.45 -7.03
C LEU A 17 9.47 -26.48 -7.13
N TYR A 18 9.93 -25.91 -6.01
CA TYR A 18 11.02 -24.95 -5.99
C TYR A 18 12.40 -25.62 -5.92
N ASP A 19 13.20 -25.44 -6.97
CA ASP A 19 14.63 -25.78 -7.00
C ASP A 19 15.42 -24.56 -7.52
N GLU A 20 16.29 -24.00 -6.66
CA GLU A 20 17.12 -22.83 -6.97
C GLU A 20 18.22 -23.17 -7.98
N GLU A 21 18.75 -24.39 -7.94
CA GLU A 21 19.83 -24.85 -8.81
C GLU A 21 19.29 -25.37 -10.15
N ASN A 22 18.10 -25.98 -10.15
CA ASN A 22 17.45 -26.55 -11.34
C ASN A 22 15.96 -26.18 -11.43
N PRO A 23 15.61 -24.92 -11.77
CA PRO A 23 14.22 -24.48 -11.84
C PRO A 23 13.37 -25.39 -12.73
N THR A 24 12.29 -25.95 -12.15
CA THR A 24 11.37 -26.88 -12.83
C THR A 24 10.45 -26.15 -13.82
N GLY A 25 10.30 -24.84 -13.65
CA GLY A 25 9.47 -23.98 -14.48
C GLY A 25 9.33 -22.57 -13.88
N ALA A 26 8.32 -21.86 -14.35
CA ALA A 26 7.97 -20.54 -13.85
C ALA A 26 6.46 -20.41 -13.76
N VAL A 27 6.01 -19.63 -12.77
CA VAL A 27 4.60 -19.30 -12.59
C VAL A 27 4.06 -18.75 -13.90
N GLY A 28 2.96 -19.35 -14.37
CA GLY A 28 2.31 -18.97 -15.60
C GLY A 28 1.91 -17.49 -15.62
N GLN A 29 1.97 -16.88 -16.81
CA GLN A 29 1.49 -15.51 -16.99
C GLN A 29 -0.03 -15.48 -17.04
N ILE A 30 -0.61 -14.45 -16.44
CA ILE A 30 -2.04 -14.17 -16.46
C ILE A 30 -2.27 -12.80 -17.10
N SER A 31 -3.47 -12.58 -17.66
CA SER A 31 -3.84 -11.25 -18.15
C SER A 31 -4.22 -10.32 -17.00
N TYR A 32 -4.27 -9.01 -17.27
CA TYR A 32 -4.70 -8.01 -16.30
C TYR A 32 -6.15 -8.26 -15.86
N GLU A 33 -7.02 -8.57 -16.83
CA GLU A 33 -8.44 -8.88 -16.61
C GLU A 33 -8.63 -10.15 -15.80
N GLU A 34 -7.83 -11.19 -16.10
CA GLU A 34 -7.83 -12.42 -15.32
C GLU A 34 -7.42 -12.17 -13.87
N PHE A 35 -6.42 -11.31 -13.63
CA PHE A 35 -5.98 -11.01 -12.27
C PHE A 35 -7.07 -10.28 -11.47
N TRP A 36 -7.73 -9.29 -12.07
CA TRP A 36 -8.88 -8.61 -11.45
C TRP A 36 -10.08 -9.54 -11.24
N GLY A 37 -10.33 -10.47 -12.16
CA GLY A 37 -11.36 -11.50 -12.02
C GLY A 37 -11.10 -12.42 -10.81
N ARG A 38 -9.86 -12.88 -10.65
CA ARG A 38 -9.46 -13.67 -9.47
C ARG A 38 -9.57 -12.90 -8.17
N LEU A 39 -9.24 -11.60 -8.16
CA LEU A 39 -9.45 -10.76 -6.99
C LEU A 39 -10.94 -10.63 -6.63
N ARG A 40 -11.82 -10.46 -7.62
CA ARG A 40 -13.27 -10.43 -7.41
C ARG A 40 -13.75 -11.72 -6.76
N GLU A 41 -13.39 -12.88 -7.31
CA GLU A 41 -13.76 -14.18 -6.75
C GLU A 41 -13.28 -14.33 -5.30
N PHE A 42 -12.03 -13.94 -5.02
CA PHE A 42 -11.50 -13.94 -3.66
C PHE A 42 -12.29 -13.03 -2.71
N LEU A 43 -12.62 -11.80 -3.14
CA LEU A 43 -13.36 -10.85 -2.32
C LEU A 43 -14.81 -11.32 -2.08
N ASP A 44 -15.48 -11.86 -3.09
CA ASP A 44 -16.86 -12.34 -2.98
C ASP A 44 -16.98 -13.50 -1.95
N GLU A 45 -15.94 -14.32 -1.81
CA GLU A 45 -15.88 -15.39 -0.81
C GLU A 45 -15.44 -14.88 0.58
N MET A 46 -14.46 -13.97 0.64
CA MET A 46 -13.84 -13.57 1.91
C MET A 46 -14.57 -12.44 2.64
N LEU A 47 -15.20 -11.51 1.92
CA LEU A 47 -15.85 -10.35 2.53
C LEU A 47 -17.04 -10.73 3.44
N PRO A 48 -17.92 -11.69 3.08
CA PRO A 48 -18.98 -12.13 4.00
C PRO A 48 -18.43 -12.66 5.33
N VAL A 49 -17.31 -13.41 5.28
CA VAL A 49 -16.64 -13.93 6.48
C VAL A 49 -16.02 -12.79 7.29
N ALA A 50 -15.41 -11.81 6.61
CA ALA A 50 -14.84 -10.64 7.27
C ALA A 50 -15.92 -9.80 7.98
N GLU A 51 -17.08 -9.61 7.35
CA GLU A 51 -18.23 -8.92 7.94
C GLU A 51 -18.77 -9.65 9.18
N GLU A 52 -18.96 -10.97 9.11
CA GLU A 52 -19.39 -11.79 10.25
C GLU A 52 -18.40 -11.70 11.43
N ALA A 53 -17.10 -11.64 11.13
CA ALA A 53 -16.05 -11.50 12.12
C ALA A 53 -15.83 -10.06 12.61
N GLY A 54 -16.50 -9.06 12.05
CA GLY A 54 -16.26 -7.63 12.36
C GLY A 54 -14.89 -7.12 11.90
N VAL A 55 -14.32 -7.72 10.87
CA VAL A 55 -13.00 -7.40 10.30
C VAL A 55 -13.17 -6.60 9.01
N LYS A 56 -12.32 -5.58 8.85
CA LYS A 56 -12.12 -4.88 7.56
C LYS A 56 -10.88 -5.43 6.87
N MET A 57 -11.02 -5.84 5.62
CA MET A 57 -9.90 -6.22 4.75
C MET A 57 -9.37 -4.99 4.03
N ALA A 58 -8.05 -4.82 3.99
CA ALA A 58 -7.42 -3.63 3.42
C ALA A 58 -6.38 -4.03 2.36
N LEU A 59 -6.64 -3.71 1.09
CA LEU A 59 -5.69 -3.99 0.01
C LEU A 59 -4.61 -2.90 -0.04
N HIS A 60 -3.33 -3.31 0.02
CA HIS A 60 -2.17 -2.44 -0.17
C HIS A 60 -1.96 -2.16 -1.67
N PRO A 61 -1.58 -0.93 -2.08
CA PRO A 61 -1.22 -0.65 -3.46
C PRO A 61 0.02 -1.46 -3.88
N GLU A 62 0.26 -1.58 -5.15
CA GLU A 62 1.39 -2.34 -5.67
C GLU A 62 2.69 -1.56 -5.43
N ASP A 63 3.66 -2.12 -4.72
CA ASP A 63 4.97 -1.51 -4.42
C ASP A 63 6.11 -2.36 -5.02
N PRO A 64 6.83 -1.90 -6.07
CA PRO A 64 6.67 -0.62 -6.77
C PRO A 64 5.38 -0.53 -7.60
N PRO A 65 4.78 0.66 -7.78
CA PRO A 65 3.55 0.86 -8.55
C PRO A 65 3.82 0.88 -10.06
N MET A 66 4.13 -0.29 -10.61
CA MET A 66 4.34 -0.51 -12.04
C MET A 66 3.26 -1.43 -12.62
N PRO A 67 2.88 -1.28 -13.90
CA PRO A 67 1.83 -2.10 -14.52
C PRO A 67 2.18 -3.58 -14.60
N THR A 68 3.47 -3.88 -14.71
CA THR A 68 3.97 -5.26 -14.73
C THR A 68 5.25 -5.38 -13.91
N LEU A 69 5.41 -6.53 -13.25
CA LEU A 69 6.64 -6.90 -12.57
C LEU A 69 6.93 -8.37 -12.86
N ARG A 70 8.15 -8.67 -13.33
CA ARG A 70 8.57 -10.05 -13.69
C ARG A 70 7.64 -10.75 -14.71
N GLY A 71 6.92 -10.00 -15.54
CA GLY A 71 6.00 -10.54 -16.54
C GLY A 71 4.60 -10.85 -16.01
N THR A 72 4.29 -10.43 -14.78
CA THR A 72 2.96 -10.54 -14.16
C THR A 72 2.32 -9.15 -14.06
N PRO A 73 1.03 -9.00 -14.43
CA PRO A 73 0.30 -7.74 -14.23
C PRO A 73 0.17 -7.42 -12.74
N ARG A 74 -0.04 -6.14 -12.43
CA ARG A 74 -0.16 -5.61 -11.07
C ARG A 74 -1.52 -4.92 -10.94
N LEU A 75 -2.18 -5.01 -9.80
CA LEU A 75 -3.53 -4.49 -9.59
C LEU A 75 -3.52 -2.97 -9.40
N VAL A 76 -3.35 -2.51 -8.17
CA VAL A 76 -3.42 -1.09 -7.80
C VAL A 76 -2.08 -0.40 -7.99
N HIS A 77 -1.78 0.00 -9.23
CA HIS A 77 -0.54 0.68 -9.61
C HIS A 77 -0.77 2.08 -10.22
N GLY A 78 -2.02 2.56 -10.25
CA GLY A 78 -2.39 3.88 -10.74
C GLY A 78 -3.47 4.55 -9.86
N PRO A 79 -3.64 5.88 -10.00
CA PRO A 79 -4.47 6.69 -9.10
C PRO A 79 -5.96 6.28 -9.09
N ASP A 80 -6.47 5.71 -10.18
CA ASP A 80 -7.88 5.30 -10.30
C ASP A 80 -8.12 3.83 -9.94
N HIS A 81 -7.08 3.03 -9.69
CA HIS A 81 -7.25 1.59 -9.49
C HIS A 81 -7.84 1.25 -8.12
N PHE A 82 -7.73 2.14 -7.14
CA PHE A 82 -8.48 1.99 -5.90
C PHE A 82 -9.99 2.12 -6.12
N GLN A 83 -10.45 2.97 -7.04
CA GLN A 83 -11.86 2.99 -7.42
C GLN A 83 -12.28 1.64 -8.01
N GLN A 84 -11.46 1.05 -8.89
CA GLN A 84 -11.73 -0.28 -9.45
C GLN A 84 -11.87 -1.34 -8.35
N LEU A 85 -11.00 -1.30 -7.33
CA LEU A 85 -11.10 -2.18 -6.15
C LEU A 85 -12.42 -2.01 -5.39
N LEU A 86 -12.79 -0.76 -5.08
CA LEU A 86 -14.02 -0.49 -4.34
C LEU A 86 -15.27 -0.88 -5.15
N ASP A 87 -15.22 -0.70 -6.46
CA ASP A 87 -16.30 -1.07 -7.39
C ASP A 87 -16.42 -2.60 -7.60
N LEU A 88 -15.41 -3.39 -7.22
CA LEU A 88 -15.51 -4.85 -7.28
C LEU A 88 -16.62 -5.36 -6.36
N ASN A 89 -16.70 -4.83 -5.14
CA ASN A 89 -17.66 -5.29 -4.14
C ASN A 89 -18.01 -4.15 -3.16
N PRO A 90 -19.31 -3.84 -2.97
CA PRO A 90 -19.76 -2.71 -2.16
C PRO A 90 -19.64 -2.93 -0.64
N SER A 91 -19.33 -4.14 -0.16
CA SER A 91 -19.15 -4.49 1.26
C SER A 91 -18.30 -3.47 2.01
N GLU A 92 -18.74 -2.99 3.18
CA GLU A 92 -17.96 -2.04 4.01
C GLU A 92 -16.63 -2.61 4.50
N SER A 93 -16.49 -3.94 4.51
CA SER A 93 -15.24 -4.63 4.83
C SER A 93 -14.23 -4.63 3.68
N ASN A 94 -14.60 -4.22 2.46
CA ASN A 94 -13.69 -4.03 1.34
C ASN A 94 -13.06 -2.64 1.40
N THR A 95 -11.88 -2.52 2.00
CA THR A 95 -11.20 -1.24 2.25
C THR A 95 -9.81 -1.18 1.62
N MET A 96 -9.21 0.00 1.67
CA MET A 96 -7.87 0.29 1.16
C MET A 96 -6.89 0.41 2.31
N LEU A 97 -5.72 -0.21 2.18
CA LEU A 97 -4.54 0.22 2.94
C LEU A 97 -3.93 1.38 2.16
N PHE A 98 -4.09 2.59 2.68
CA PHE A 98 -3.71 3.80 1.97
C PHE A 98 -2.23 4.13 2.23
N CYS A 99 -1.34 3.56 1.43
CA CYS A 99 0.11 3.82 1.55
C CYS A 99 0.53 5.08 0.80
N VAL A 100 0.73 6.16 1.55
CA VAL A 100 1.08 7.48 1.00
C VAL A 100 2.39 7.43 0.22
N GLY A 101 3.38 6.66 0.69
CA GLY A 101 4.64 6.47 -0.01
C GLY A 101 4.47 5.80 -1.37
N THR A 102 3.84 4.61 -1.40
CA THR A 102 3.60 3.88 -2.66
C THR A 102 2.74 4.69 -3.63
N LEU A 103 1.74 5.41 -3.14
CA LEU A 103 0.93 6.28 -4.00
C LEU A 103 1.74 7.46 -4.56
N ALA A 104 2.67 8.02 -3.79
CA ALA A 104 3.55 9.09 -4.26
C ALA A 104 4.57 8.60 -5.31
N GLU A 105 4.93 7.31 -5.27
CA GLU A 105 5.82 6.67 -6.25
C GLU A 105 5.16 6.44 -7.62
N MET A 106 3.83 6.53 -7.72
CA MET A 106 3.10 6.31 -8.98
C MET A 106 3.57 7.25 -10.09
N ALA A 107 3.65 6.73 -11.32
CA ALA A 107 4.07 7.52 -12.49
C ALA A 107 3.17 8.74 -12.71
N ASP A 108 1.87 8.59 -12.47
CA ASP A 108 0.84 9.58 -12.69
C ASP A 108 0.04 9.86 -11.40
N GLY A 109 -0.66 11.00 -11.38
CA GLY A 109 -1.51 11.42 -10.27
C GLY A 109 -0.84 12.39 -9.30
N ASP A 110 -1.69 13.10 -8.55
CA ASP A 110 -1.32 13.97 -7.44
C ASP A 110 -1.72 13.30 -6.12
N ILE A 111 -0.74 13.15 -5.22
CA ILE A 111 -0.95 12.47 -3.93
C ILE A 111 -2.01 13.18 -3.07
N TYR A 112 -2.09 14.51 -3.11
CA TYR A 112 -3.04 15.27 -2.31
C TYR A 112 -4.47 15.13 -2.84
N GLU A 113 -4.64 15.11 -4.16
CA GLU A 113 -5.93 14.81 -4.79
C GLU A 113 -6.38 13.38 -4.47
N MET A 114 -5.47 12.41 -4.51
CA MET A 114 -5.78 11.03 -4.11
C MET A 114 -6.17 10.94 -2.63
N VAL A 115 -5.40 11.57 -1.74
CA VAL A 115 -5.72 11.61 -0.30
C VAL A 115 -7.09 12.24 -0.10
N ASP A 116 -7.39 13.37 -0.76
CA ASP A 116 -8.70 14.04 -0.61
C ASP A 116 -9.84 13.16 -1.12
N ARG A 117 -9.71 12.62 -2.33
CA ARG A 117 -10.73 11.77 -2.95
C ARG A 117 -11.03 10.53 -2.11
N TYR A 118 -10.01 9.75 -1.78
CA TYR A 118 -10.22 8.43 -1.18
C TYR A 118 -10.51 8.49 0.32
N SER A 119 -10.05 9.52 1.05
CA SER A 119 -10.40 9.67 2.47
C SER A 119 -11.86 10.01 2.69
N ARG A 120 -12.53 10.67 1.73
CA ARG A 120 -13.97 10.95 1.77
C ARG A 120 -14.85 9.71 1.63
N THR A 121 -14.30 8.60 1.15
CA THR A 121 -15.09 7.38 0.90
C THR A 121 -15.52 6.66 2.18
N GLY A 122 -14.82 6.90 3.30
CA GLY A 122 -14.97 6.08 4.51
C GLY A 122 -14.38 4.67 4.38
N ARG A 123 -13.64 4.39 3.30
CA ARG A 123 -13.13 3.04 2.94
C ARG A 123 -11.61 2.94 3.02
N ILE A 124 -10.95 3.80 3.80
CA ILE A 124 -9.55 3.60 4.20
C ILE A 124 -9.55 2.78 5.49
N GLY A 125 -8.98 1.58 5.45
CA GLY A 125 -8.82 0.73 6.64
C GLY A 125 -7.74 1.29 7.57
N PHE A 126 -6.58 1.61 7.01
CA PHE A 126 -5.51 2.33 7.70
C PHE A 126 -4.53 2.98 6.70
N VAL A 127 -3.76 3.95 7.19
CA VAL A 127 -2.80 4.74 6.41
C VAL A 127 -1.38 4.33 6.77
N HIS A 128 -0.57 4.01 5.75
CA HIS A 128 0.88 4.00 5.87
C HIS A 128 1.43 5.37 5.49
N LEU A 129 2.15 6.00 6.40
CA LEU A 129 2.72 7.34 6.28
C LEU A 129 4.24 7.26 6.27
N ARG A 130 4.79 6.80 5.14
CA ARG A 130 6.22 6.82 4.82
C ARG A 130 6.49 7.80 3.67
N ASN A 131 7.69 8.37 3.62
CA ASN A 131 8.06 9.37 2.61
C ASN A 131 9.15 8.84 1.68
N VAL A 132 9.18 9.39 0.47
CA VAL A 132 10.02 8.93 -0.64
C VAL A 132 10.57 10.10 -1.41
N ARG A 133 11.66 9.89 -2.14
CA ARG A 133 12.12 10.79 -3.21
C ARG A 133 12.08 10.06 -4.54
N GLY A 134 11.54 10.72 -5.56
CA GLY A 134 11.39 10.16 -6.89
C GLY A 134 10.12 9.31 -7.05
N ARG A 135 10.02 8.66 -8.19
CA ARG A 135 8.87 7.87 -8.65
C ARG A 135 9.37 6.66 -9.42
N VAL A 136 8.51 5.68 -9.69
CA VAL A 136 8.90 4.57 -10.56
C VAL A 136 9.48 5.09 -11.89
N PRO A 137 10.59 4.50 -12.39
CA PRO A 137 11.23 3.28 -11.90
C PRO A 137 12.34 3.49 -10.85
N HIS A 138 12.62 4.73 -10.43
CA HIS A 138 13.73 5.06 -9.53
C HIS A 138 13.27 5.98 -8.40
N TYR A 139 13.18 5.41 -7.20
CA TYR A 139 12.84 6.12 -5.98
C TYR A 139 13.65 5.57 -4.80
N ASP A 140 13.82 6.40 -3.79
CA ASP A 140 14.44 6.06 -2.53
C ASP A 140 13.48 6.33 -1.37
N GLU A 141 13.38 5.40 -0.44
CA GLU A 141 12.72 5.65 0.84
C GLU A 141 13.61 6.51 1.73
N VAL A 142 13.03 7.54 2.33
CA VAL A 142 13.74 8.53 3.15
C VAL A 142 13.04 8.74 4.49
N PHE A 143 13.62 9.57 5.37
CA PHE A 143 12.94 9.94 6.60
C PHE A 143 11.63 10.69 6.29
N ILE A 144 10.68 10.59 7.21
CA ILE A 144 9.30 11.07 7.03
C ILE A 144 9.23 12.56 6.66
N ASP A 145 10.22 13.34 7.05
CA ASP A 145 10.36 14.78 6.88
C ASP A 145 11.33 15.21 5.76
N GLU A 146 11.88 14.26 5.00
CA GLU A 146 12.90 14.53 3.98
C GLU A 146 12.42 14.28 2.53
N GLY A 147 11.29 13.63 2.33
CA GLY A 147 10.82 13.23 1.00
C GLY A 147 10.03 14.31 0.25
N ASP A 148 9.53 13.92 -0.91
CA ASP A 148 8.84 14.80 -1.86
C ASP A 148 7.40 15.12 -1.41
N VAL A 149 6.85 14.35 -0.46
CA VAL A 149 5.49 14.55 0.05
C VAL A 149 5.50 15.42 1.30
N ASP A 150 4.78 16.54 1.26
CA ASP A 150 4.38 17.29 2.47
C ASP A 150 3.40 16.45 3.32
N MET A 151 3.95 15.75 4.31
CA MET A 151 3.18 14.89 5.22
C MET A 151 2.21 15.66 6.12
N ILE A 152 2.52 16.92 6.46
CA ILE A 152 1.59 17.76 7.23
C ILE A 152 0.35 18.07 6.40
N ARG A 153 0.52 18.38 5.11
CA ARG A 153 -0.60 18.58 4.19
C ARG A 153 -1.46 17.32 4.06
N VAL A 154 -0.85 16.14 3.96
CA VAL A 154 -1.59 14.86 3.95
C VAL A 154 -2.43 14.70 5.22
N LEU A 155 -1.82 14.87 6.40
CA LEU A 155 -2.52 14.77 7.68
C LEU A 155 -3.66 15.79 7.82
N ARG A 156 -3.49 17.02 7.31
CA ARG A 156 -4.55 18.03 7.30
C ARG A 156 -5.73 17.62 6.42
N ILE A 157 -5.47 17.07 5.23
CA ILE A 157 -6.55 16.59 4.34
C ILE A 157 -7.31 15.44 5.02
N LEU A 158 -6.59 14.47 5.60
CA LEU A 158 -7.20 13.36 6.35
C LEU A 158 -8.11 13.88 7.49
N LYS A 159 -7.62 14.83 8.28
CA LYS A 159 -8.42 15.47 9.35
C LYS A 159 -9.63 16.20 8.80
N GLN A 160 -9.47 17.00 7.74
CA GLN A 160 -10.56 17.76 7.11
C GLN A 160 -11.68 16.85 6.59
N ASN A 161 -11.32 15.66 6.10
CA ASN A 161 -12.26 14.66 5.61
C ASN A 161 -12.77 13.72 6.71
N GLY A 162 -12.42 13.96 7.97
CA GLY A 162 -12.93 13.22 9.12
C GLY A 162 -12.36 11.81 9.27
N PHE A 163 -11.17 11.54 8.74
CA PHE A 163 -10.51 10.24 8.95
C PHE A 163 -10.12 10.08 10.43
N ASP A 164 -10.61 9.03 11.06
CA ASP A 164 -10.41 8.68 12.47
C ASP A 164 -9.73 7.31 12.67
N GLY A 165 -9.22 6.73 11.58
CA GLY A 165 -8.57 5.42 11.58
C GLY A 165 -7.09 5.44 11.98
N ILE A 166 -6.42 4.31 11.75
CA ILE A 166 -5.03 4.10 12.17
C ILE A 166 -4.07 4.74 11.15
N ILE A 167 -3.04 5.43 11.66
CA ILE A 167 -1.90 5.94 10.89
C ILE A 167 -0.62 5.29 11.43
N THR A 168 0.18 4.68 10.56
CA THR A 168 1.45 4.04 10.92
C THR A 168 2.60 4.56 10.05
N PRO A 169 3.85 4.63 10.54
CA PRO A 169 4.99 5.16 9.78
C PRO A 169 5.55 4.21 8.71
N ASP A 170 5.07 2.97 8.64
CA ASP A 170 5.58 1.91 7.75
C ASP A 170 7.12 1.74 7.77
N HIS A 171 7.80 1.97 6.63
CA HIS A 171 9.24 1.88 6.47
C HIS A 171 9.96 3.15 6.92
N THR A 172 11.16 2.96 7.47
CA THR A 172 12.03 4.07 7.90
C THR A 172 13.48 3.72 7.63
N PRO A 173 14.34 4.68 7.23
CA PRO A 173 15.75 4.41 7.04
C PRO A 173 16.41 3.79 8.28
N GLN A 174 17.35 2.87 8.06
CA GLN A 174 18.14 2.30 9.14
C GLN A 174 19.06 3.37 9.74
N MET A 175 18.98 3.55 11.06
CA MET A 175 19.86 4.46 11.77
C MET A 175 21.11 3.72 12.28
N SER A 176 22.23 4.44 12.32
CA SER A 176 23.49 3.94 12.89
C SER A 176 23.41 3.69 14.40
N CYS A 177 22.51 4.41 15.09
CA CYS A 177 22.15 4.15 16.48
C CYS A 177 20.85 3.32 16.54
N GLY A 178 20.84 2.26 17.34
CA GLY A 178 19.62 1.48 17.62
C GLY A 178 19.04 0.67 16.44
N GLY A 179 19.56 0.72 15.23
CA GLY A 179 19.05 -0.09 14.11
C GLY A 179 17.64 0.33 13.67
N TRP A 180 16.84 -0.63 13.17
CA TRP A 180 15.56 -0.33 12.49
C TRP A 180 14.50 0.32 13.39
N HIS A 181 14.47 0.00 14.69
CA HIS A 181 13.46 0.53 15.60
C HIS A 181 13.71 2.00 15.98
N ALA A 182 14.95 2.48 15.86
CA ALA A 182 15.26 3.90 16.06
C ALA A 182 14.62 4.78 14.98
N GLY A 183 14.68 4.36 13.71
CA GLY A 183 14.00 5.03 12.60
C GLY A 183 12.48 5.06 12.81
N LYS A 184 11.88 3.93 13.23
CA LYS A 184 10.45 3.89 13.56
C LYS A 184 10.08 4.80 14.73
N ALA A 185 10.90 4.84 15.79
CA ALA A 185 10.66 5.71 16.94
C ALA A 185 10.72 7.20 16.55
N HIS A 186 11.68 7.57 15.70
CA HIS A 186 11.76 8.91 15.14
C HIS A 186 10.48 9.27 14.36
N ALA A 187 10.04 8.40 13.43
CA ALA A 187 8.84 8.64 12.64
C ALA A 187 7.57 8.70 13.51
N LEU A 188 7.39 7.81 14.48
CA LEU A 188 6.26 7.88 15.43
C LEU A 188 6.25 9.17 16.24
N GLY A 189 7.42 9.61 16.72
CA GLY A 189 7.56 10.88 17.43
C GLY A 189 7.17 12.07 16.58
N TRP A 190 7.63 12.08 15.32
CA TRP A 190 7.29 13.11 14.33
C TRP A 190 5.78 13.13 14.05
N ILE A 191 5.17 11.98 13.77
CA ILE A 191 3.72 11.86 13.49
C ILE A 191 2.90 12.39 14.67
N ARG A 192 3.26 12.00 15.90
CA ARG A 192 2.57 12.45 17.10
C ARG A 192 2.66 13.97 17.27
N ALA A 193 3.84 14.56 17.06
CA ALA A 193 4.02 16.00 17.13
C ALA A 193 3.20 16.74 16.06
N ALA A 194 3.19 16.22 14.82
CA ALA A 194 2.40 16.76 13.73
C ALA A 194 0.89 16.75 14.04
N LEU A 195 0.36 15.62 14.52
CA LEU A 195 -1.04 15.50 14.91
C LEU A 195 -1.40 16.49 16.04
N MET A 196 -0.58 16.59 17.09
CA MET A 196 -0.79 17.54 18.19
C MET A 196 -0.79 19.00 17.70
N ALA A 197 0.12 19.34 16.78
CA ALA A 197 0.17 20.68 16.20
C ALA A 197 -1.10 20.99 15.39
N ILE A 198 -1.53 20.05 14.53
CA ILE A 198 -2.76 20.18 13.73
C ILE A 198 -4.01 20.24 14.62
N GLU A 199 -4.04 19.53 15.74
CA GLU A 199 -5.12 19.60 16.74
C GLU A 199 -5.21 20.98 17.41
N GLY A 200 -4.08 21.58 17.75
CA GLY A 200 -4.01 22.91 18.37
C GLY A 200 -4.33 24.09 17.45
N GLU A 201 -4.53 23.86 16.15
CA GLU A 201 -4.97 24.89 15.18
C GLU A 201 -6.47 25.24 15.31
N GLY A 202 -7.24 24.45 16.08
CA GLY A 202 -8.70 24.58 16.25
C GLY A 202 -9.13 25.03 17.64
#